data_AF-A0A0B1SGE2-F1
#
_entry.id   AF-A0A0B1SGE2-F1
#
_cell.length_a   1.000
_cell.length_b   1.000
_cell.length_c   1.000
_cell.angle_alpha   90.00
_cell.angle_beta   90.00
_cell.angle_gamma   90.00
#
_symmetry.space_group_name_H-M   'P 1'
#
loop_
_entity.id
_entity.type
_entity.pdbx_description
1 polymer ?
#
loop_
_entity_poly.entity_id
_entity_poly.type
_entity_poly.pdbx_seq_one_letter_code
_entity_poly.pdbx_strand_id
1 'polypeptide(L)'
;MGFAPKKRSRTYRGRIKAFPKDDPSKPIHLTAFLGYKAGMTHIVRDVDKPGSKVNKKEVVEAVTIIETPPMVIVGIVGYIDTPRGPRPFKTVFAEHLSEDCRRRFYKNWCKSKKKAFTKYAKKWQDEDGRKVIESDLNKMKKYCSAIRVVAHTQMKILNRKQKKAHLVEIQVNGGTIEEKVNWAKEHLEKQVPVDTVFSQDEMIDTIGVTKGHGFKGVTSRWGTKKLPRKTHKGLRK
;
A
#
# COMPACT_ATOMS: atom_id res chain seq x y z
N MET A 1 -18.13 -19.31 -5.13
CA MET A 1 -17.02 -19.54 -4.16
C MET A 1 -15.85 -18.55 -4.30
N GLY A 2 -16.07 -17.26 -4.64
CA GLY A 2 -14.99 -16.32 -4.99
C GLY A 2 -13.96 -16.00 -3.89
N PHE A 3 -14.28 -16.29 -2.62
CA PHE A 3 -13.39 -16.08 -1.46
C PHE A 3 -12.78 -17.39 -0.91
N ALA A 4 -12.90 -18.50 -1.64
CA ALA A 4 -12.17 -19.72 -1.33
C ALA A 4 -10.73 -19.63 -1.87
N PRO A 5 -9.72 -20.12 -1.13
CA PRO A 5 -9.77 -20.69 0.21
C PRO A 5 -9.83 -19.63 1.33
N LYS A 6 -10.72 -19.81 2.31
CA LYS A 6 -10.79 -18.99 3.56
C LYS A 6 -9.66 -19.36 4.53
N LYS A 7 -8.43 -18.94 4.22
CA LYS A 7 -7.21 -19.18 5.02
C LYS A 7 -6.60 -17.88 5.55
N ARG A 8 -5.69 -18.00 6.53
CA ARG A 8 -4.92 -16.85 7.02
C ARG A 8 -4.10 -16.24 5.89
N SER A 9 -4.13 -14.91 5.76
CA SER A 9 -3.27 -14.21 4.81
C SER A 9 -1.79 -14.46 5.13
N ARG A 10 -0.96 -14.61 4.09
CA ARG A 10 0.50 -14.75 4.25
C ARG A 10 1.15 -13.43 4.68
N THR A 11 0.54 -12.31 4.32
CA THR A 11 0.99 -10.97 4.68
C THR A 11 0.04 -10.38 5.70
N TYR A 12 0.58 -9.63 6.67
CA TYR A 12 -0.25 -8.93 7.67
C TYR A 12 -0.94 -7.69 7.10
N ARG A 13 -0.47 -7.18 5.95
CA ARG A 13 -1.09 -6.10 5.19
C ARG A 13 -1.82 -6.63 3.97
N GLY A 14 -2.76 -5.84 3.46
CA GLY A 14 -3.34 -6.05 2.14
C GLY A 14 -2.27 -5.94 1.05
N ARG A 15 -2.31 -6.83 0.06
CA ARG A 15 -1.48 -6.72 -1.15
C ARG A 15 -2.35 -6.15 -2.26
N ILE A 16 -1.93 -5.05 -2.84
CA ILE A 16 -2.54 -4.49 -4.05
C ILE A 16 -2.18 -5.44 -5.21
N LYS A 17 -3.20 -6.02 -5.83
CA LYS A 17 -3.02 -6.99 -6.93
C LYS A 17 -3.13 -6.33 -8.30
N ALA A 18 -3.97 -5.32 -8.40
CA ALA A 18 -4.19 -4.51 -9.59
C ALA A 18 -4.19 -3.04 -9.15
N PHE A 19 -3.53 -2.20 -9.92
CA PHE A 19 -3.58 -0.75 -9.79
C PHE A 19 -4.58 -0.20 -10.81
N PRO A 20 -5.06 1.06 -10.64
CA PRO A 20 -5.82 1.74 -11.66
C PRO A 20 -5.09 1.72 -13.01
N LYS A 21 -5.86 1.56 -14.10
CA LYS A 21 -5.30 1.60 -15.45
C LYS A 21 -4.65 2.97 -15.68
N ASP A 22 -3.47 2.94 -16.27
CA ASP A 22 -2.71 4.14 -16.56
C ASP A 22 -3.30 4.92 -17.74
N ASP A 23 -3.28 6.24 -17.62
CA ASP A 23 -3.76 7.19 -18.62
C ASP A 23 -2.71 8.30 -18.78
N PRO A 24 -1.90 8.28 -19.85
CA PRO A 24 -0.82 9.22 -20.05
C PRO A 24 -1.27 10.69 -20.17
N SER A 25 -2.55 10.95 -20.46
CA SER A 25 -3.06 12.32 -20.59
C SER A 25 -3.22 13.05 -19.25
N LYS A 26 -3.28 12.29 -18.16
CA LYS A 26 -3.48 12.82 -16.80
C LYS A 26 -2.15 13.28 -16.20
N PRO A 27 -2.17 14.24 -15.26
CA PRO A 27 -0.98 14.61 -14.50
C PRO A 27 -0.45 13.42 -13.71
N ILE A 28 0.85 13.45 -13.43
CA ILE A 28 1.53 12.40 -12.68
C ILE A 28 1.00 12.36 -11.25
N HIS A 29 0.54 11.19 -10.81
CA HIS A 29 0.01 10.99 -9.47
C HIS A 29 0.29 9.58 -8.96
N LEU A 30 0.22 9.43 -7.63
CA LEU A 30 0.26 8.14 -6.95
C LEU A 30 -1.13 7.53 -6.89
N THR A 31 -1.18 6.19 -6.88
CA THR A 31 -2.43 5.44 -6.98
C THR A 31 -2.86 4.75 -5.69
N ALA A 32 -2.04 4.83 -4.64
CA ALA A 32 -2.31 4.15 -3.38
C ALA A 32 -1.55 4.79 -2.23
N PHE A 33 -2.06 4.59 -1.01
CA PHE A 33 -1.46 5.04 0.23
C PHE A 33 -1.58 3.95 1.30
N LEU A 34 -0.75 4.03 2.34
CA LEU A 34 -0.86 3.16 3.51
C LEU A 34 -1.37 3.94 4.72
N GLY A 35 -2.52 3.51 5.25
CA GLY A 35 -3.07 4.02 6.49
C GLY A 35 -3.21 2.94 7.57
N TYR A 36 -3.45 3.40 8.80
CA TYR A 36 -3.67 2.55 9.97
C TYR A 36 -5.04 2.85 10.56
N LYS A 37 -5.92 1.85 10.61
CA LYS A 37 -7.20 2.01 11.31
C LYS A 37 -6.94 2.38 12.78
N ALA A 38 -7.43 3.55 13.18
CA ALA A 38 -7.34 4.09 14.53
C ALA A 38 -8.61 3.77 15.33
N GLY A 39 -9.77 3.87 14.68
CA GLY A 39 -11.06 3.63 15.34
C GLY A 39 -12.24 3.79 14.41
N MET A 40 -13.42 3.90 15.00
CA MET A 40 -14.66 4.26 14.29
C MET A 40 -15.41 5.28 15.16
N THR A 41 -16.05 6.23 14.51
CA THR A 41 -16.96 7.19 15.11
C THR A 41 -18.20 7.33 14.22
N HIS A 42 -19.09 8.24 14.55
CA HIS A 42 -20.18 8.67 13.67
C HIS A 42 -20.01 10.15 13.34
N ILE A 43 -20.52 10.55 12.18
CA ILE A 43 -20.68 11.96 11.80
C ILE A 43 -22.16 12.23 11.57
N VAL A 44 -22.53 13.49 11.73
CA VAL A 44 -23.83 14.00 11.26
C VAL A 44 -23.55 14.78 9.98
N ARG A 45 -24.28 14.49 8.91
CA ARG A 45 -24.24 15.28 7.68
C ARG A 45 -25.61 15.39 7.04
N ASP A 46 -25.82 16.47 6.30
CA ASP A 46 -26.98 16.61 5.44
C ASP A 46 -26.85 15.73 4.20
N VAL A 47 -27.93 15.04 3.88
CA VAL A 47 -27.97 14.16 2.71
C VAL A 47 -28.56 14.90 1.52
N ASP A 48 -27.78 15.05 0.46
CA ASP A 48 -28.28 15.50 -0.84
C ASP A 48 -28.50 14.30 -1.77
N LYS A 49 -29.74 13.80 -1.79
CA LYS A 49 -30.20 12.69 -2.63
C LYS A 49 -31.64 12.98 -3.08
N PRO A 50 -31.84 13.71 -4.19
CA PRO A 50 -33.17 13.99 -4.73
C PRO A 50 -34.02 12.72 -4.88
N GLY A 51 -35.28 12.77 -4.45
CA GLY A 51 -36.21 11.62 -4.46
C GLY A 51 -36.16 10.73 -3.21
N SER A 52 -35.18 10.91 -2.31
CA SER A 52 -35.11 10.20 -1.04
C SER A 52 -35.95 10.89 0.06
N LYS A 53 -36.58 10.10 0.95
CA LYS A 53 -37.29 10.62 2.15
C LYS A 53 -36.36 11.35 3.13
N VAL A 54 -35.05 11.08 3.04
CA VAL A 54 -34.01 11.70 3.87
C VAL A 54 -33.27 12.84 3.15
N ASN A 55 -33.74 13.27 1.98
CA ASN A 55 -33.13 14.41 1.28
C ASN A 55 -33.24 15.70 2.12
N LYS A 56 -32.15 16.47 2.20
CA LYS A 56 -32.03 17.69 3.01
C LYS A 56 -32.36 17.49 4.50
N LYS A 57 -32.08 16.30 5.02
CA LYS A 57 -32.17 15.99 6.46
C LYS A 57 -30.82 15.52 6.96
N GLU A 58 -30.57 15.80 8.23
CA GLU A 58 -29.42 15.28 8.96
C GLU A 58 -29.52 13.76 9.09
N VAL A 59 -28.45 13.07 8.74
CA VAL A 59 -28.31 11.62 8.92
C VAL A 59 -27.01 11.33 9.66
N VAL A 60 -27.09 10.38 10.59
CA VAL A 60 -25.92 9.85 11.30
C VAL A 60 -25.30 8.73 10.47
N GLU A 61 -24.07 8.92 10.02
CA GLU A 61 -23.31 7.91 9.28
C GLU A 61 -22.09 7.43 10.08
N ALA A 62 -21.86 6.11 10.07
CA ALA A 62 -20.69 5.53 10.71
C ALA A 62 -19.45 5.73 9.84
N VAL A 63 -18.38 6.26 10.44
CA VAL A 63 -17.10 6.52 9.75
C VAL A 63 -15.96 5.77 10.43
N THR A 64 -14.98 5.33 9.64
CA THR A 64 -13.74 4.74 10.15
C THR A 64 -12.64 5.79 10.11
N ILE A 65 -12.00 6.03 11.26
CA ILE A 65 -10.84 6.92 11.34
C ILE A 65 -9.60 6.11 10.97
N ILE A 66 -8.89 6.57 9.94
CA ILE A 66 -7.63 6.00 9.46
C ILE A 66 -6.54 7.04 9.67
N GLU A 67 -5.54 6.69 10.47
CA GLU A 67 -4.35 7.51 10.67
C GLU A 67 -3.36 7.27 9.52
N THR A 68 -2.99 8.34 8.83
CA THR A 68 -2.22 8.32 7.58
C THR A 68 -0.91 9.11 7.75
N PRO A 69 0.10 8.55 8.43
CA PRO A 69 1.38 9.22 8.57
C PRO A 69 2.02 9.40 7.18
N PRO A 70 2.72 10.52 6.91
CA PRO A 70 3.33 10.77 5.62
C PRO A 70 4.25 9.61 5.21
N MET A 71 4.14 9.20 3.95
CA MET A 71 4.97 8.14 3.40
C MET A 71 6.28 8.70 2.85
N VAL A 72 7.38 7.97 2.98
CA VAL A 72 8.68 8.36 2.39
C VAL A 72 8.95 7.46 1.20
N ILE A 73 9.19 8.05 0.03
CA ILE A 73 9.61 7.30 -1.17
C ILE A 73 11.11 7.01 -1.05
N VAL A 74 11.49 5.74 -1.17
CA VAL A 74 12.88 5.28 -0.96
C VAL A 74 13.43 4.48 -2.14
N GLY A 75 12.65 4.30 -3.20
CA GLY A 75 13.13 3.63 -4.40
C GLY A 75 12.13 3.66 -5.55
N ILE A 76 12.61 3.19 -6.69
CA ILE A 76 11.91 3.15 -7.97
C ILE A 76 12.11 1.75 -8.54
N VAL A 77 11.03 1.12 -8.98
CA VAL A 77 11.02 -0.19 -9.64
C VAL A 77 10.41 -0.02 -11.01
N GLY A 78 11.19 -0.31 -12.05
CA GLY A 78 10.71 -0.40 -13.41
C GLY A 78 10.17 -1.79 -13.71
N TYR A 79 8.99 -1.86 -14.32
CA TYR A 79 8.36 -3.08 -14.80
C TYR A 79 8.35 -3.11 -16.33
N ILE A 80 8.73 -4.26 -16.88
CA ILE A 80 8.63 -4.55 -18.31
C ILE A 80 7.51 -5.57 -18.53
N ASP A 81 6.68 -5.32 -19.54
CA ASP A 81 5.69 -6.31 -19.95
C ASP A 81 6.35 -7.44 -20.72
N THR A 82 6.04 -8.66 -20.29
CA THR A 82 6.44 -9.88 -20.97
C THR A 82 5.18 -10.68 -21.27
N PRO A 83 5.22 -11.65 -22.20
CA PRO A 83 4.05 -12.50 -22.49
C PRO A 83 3.50 -13.26 -21.26
N ARG A 84 4.30 -13.41 -20.19
CA ARG A 84 3.91 -14.05 -18.92
C ARG A 84 3.44 -13.04 -17.86
N GLY A 85 3.30 -11.76 -18.23
CA GLY A 85 2.93 -10.65 -17.36
C GLY A 85 4.09 -9.70 -17.04
N PRO A 86 3.82 -8.65 -16.24
CA PRO A 86 4.81 -7.64 -15.90
C PRO A 86 5.90 -8.21 -14.98
N ARG A 87 7.16 -8.03 -15.36
CA ARG A 87 8.33 -8.49 -14.62
C ARG A 87 9.12 -7.28 -14.08
N PRO A 88 9.62 -7.30 -12.83
CA PRO A 88 10.53 -6.28 -12.36
C PRO A 88 11.82 -6.32 -13.20
N PHE A 89 12.17 -5.19 -13.80
CA PHE A 89 13.32 -5.04 -14.66
C PHE A 89 14.53 -4.55 -13.88
N LYS A 90 14.39 -3.38 -13.23
CA LYS A 90 15.44 -2.75 -12.42
C LYS A 90 14.84 -2.12 -11.18
N THR A 91 15.66 -1.99 -10.14
CA THR A 91 15.31 -1.27 -8.91
C THR A 91 16.42 -0.30 -8.55
N VAL A 92 16.07 0.97 -8.39
CA VAL A 92 16.94 2.02 -7.88
C VAL A 92 16.45 2.40 -6.50
N PHE A 93 17.35 2.53 -5.53
CA PHE A 93 17.03 2.98 -4.17
C PHE A 93 17.61 4.37 -3.93
N ALA A 94 17.05 5.09 -2.96
CA ALA A 94 17.60 6.36 -2.50
C ALA A 94 18.98 6.19 -1.82
N GLU A 95 19.68 7.30 -1.60
CA GLU A 95 20.96 7.30 -0.89
C GLU A 95 20.74 7.04 0.60
N HIS A 96 19.82 7.79 1.20
CA HIS A 96 19.52 7.78 2.62
C HIS A 96 18.23 7.02 2.90
N LEU A 97 18.37 5.80 3.44
CA LEU A 97 17.24 5.04 3.95
C LEU A 97 17.12 5.21 5.47
N SER A 98 15.94 5.63 5.91
CA SER A 98 15.59 5.74 7.34
C SER A 98 15.81 4.43 8.09
N GLU A 99 16.14 4.51 9.39
CA GLU A 99 16.33 3.34 10.25
C GLU A 99 15.10 2.42 10.25
N ASP A 100 13.89 3.00 10.23
CA ASP A 100 12.62 2.27 10.26
C ASP A 100 12.40 1.46 8.98
N CYS A 101 12.82 1.99 7.84
CA CYS A 101 12.87 1.29 6.57
C CYS A 101 13.92 0.17 6.62
N ARG A 102 15.13 0.45 7.11
CA ARG A 102 16.21 -0.54 7.23
C ARG A 102 15.82 -1.70 8.15
N ARG A 103 15.04 -1.45 9.21
CA ARG A 103 14.43 -2.48 10.08
C ARG A 103 13.57 -3.46 9.29
N ARG A 104 13.03 -3.08 8.13
CA ARG A 104 12.22 -3.96 7.28
C ARG A 104 13.00 -5.20 6.83
N PHE A 105 14.28 -5.01 6.53
CA PHE A 105 15.18 -6.02 5.97
C PHE A 105 15.80 -6.97 7.01
N TYR A 106 15.51 -6.77 8.30
CA TYR A 106 15.95 -7.66 9.36
C TYR A 106 14.78 -8.31 10.08
N LYS A 107 14.92 -9.59 10.43
CA LYS A 107 14.03 -10.25 11.39
C LYS A 107 14.40 -9.82 12.82
N ASN A 108 15.69 -9.90 13.16
CA ASN A 108 16.22 -9.58 14.48
C ASN A 108 17.11 -8.32 14.43
N TRP A 109 16.50 -7.13 14.40
CA TRP A 109 17.22 -5.86 14.26
C TRP A 109 18.31 -5.63 15.31
N CYS A 110 17.99 -5.83 16.60
CA CYS A 110 18.91 -5.52 17.70
C CYS A 110 20.15 -6.43 17.75
N LYS A 111 20.04 -7.67 17.25
CA LYS A 111 21.15 -8.64 17.17
C LYS A 111 21.92 -8.57 15.85
N SER A 112 21.51 -7.72 14.92
CA SER A 112 22.12 -7.64 13.59
C SER A 112 23.18 -6.55 13.53
N LYS A 113 24.15 -6.67 12.61
CA LYS A 113 25.17 -5.64 12.34
C LYS A 113 24.62 -4.37 11.65
N LYS A 114 23.31 -4.35 11.30
CA LYS A 114 22.61 -3.21 10.66
C LYS A 114 23.38 -2.64 9.46
N LYS A 115 23.76 -3.51 8.50
CA LYS A 115 24.50 -3.16 7.27
C LYS A 115 23.64 -3.10 5.99
N ALA A 116 22.32 -3.18 6.10
CA ALA A 116 21.43 -3.07 4.94
C ALA A 116 21.62 -1.70 4.27
N PHE A 117 21.76 -1.71 2.95
CA PHE A 117 21.96 -0.54 2.07
C PHE A 117 23.24 0.29 2.29
N THR A 118 24.15 -0.09 3.19
CA THR A 118 25.36 0.72 3.44
C THR A 118 26.30 0.78 2.23
N LYS A 119 26.46 -0.32 1.49
CA LYS A 119 27.23 -0.34 0.22
C LYS A 119 26.49 0.37 -0.91
N TYR A 120 25.17 0.37 -0.88
CA TYR A 120 24.36 1.00 -1.93
C TYR A 120 24.41 2.52 -1.80
N ALA A 121 24.29 3.04 -0.58
CA ALA A 121 24.43 4.47 -0.29
C ALA A 121 25.75 5.05 -0.83
N LYS A 122 26.87 4.32 -0.68
CA LYS A 122 28.18 4.74 -1.22
C LYS A 122 28.18 4.93 -2.74
N LYS A 123 27.34 4.20 -3.50
CA LYS A 123 27.24 4.38 -4.96
C LYS A 123 26.71 5.77 -5.35
N TRP A 124 25.94 6.41 -4.48
CA TRP A 124 25.49 7.79 -4.70
C TRP A 124 26.59 8.81 -4.41
N GLN A 125 27.69 8.41 -3.74
CA GLN A 125 28.83 9.27 -3.45
C GLN A 125 29.92 9.13 -4.51
N ASP A 126 30.12 7.91 -5.01
CA ASP A 126 31.09 7.60 -6.06
C ASP A 126 30.59 8.06 -7.45
N GLU A 127 31.44 8.70 -8.26
CA GLU A 127 31.07 9.15 -9.61
C GLU A 127 30.65 8.00 -10.53
N ASP A 128 31.39 6.89 -10.51
CA ASP A 128 31.05 5.73 -11.32
C ASP A 128 29.76 5.05 -10.83
N GLY A 129 29.50 5.10 -9.52
CA GLY A 129 28.25 4.62 -8.93
C GLY A 129 27.05 5.43 -9.43
N ARG A 130 27.16 6.77 -9.49
CA ARG A 130 26.16 7.66 -10.06
C ARG A 130 25.91 7.36 -11.55
N LYS A 131 26.96 7.15 -12.34
CA LYS A 131 26.83 6.74 -13.76
C LYS A 131 26.05 5.43 -13.91
N VAL A 132 26.28 4.45 -13.03
CA VAL A 132 25.51 3.19 -13.04
C VAL A 132 24.03 3.44 -12.71
N ILE A 133 23.73 4.28 -11.72
CA ILE A 133 22.35 4.61 -11.34
C ILE A 133 21.65 5.33 -12.50
N GLU A 134 22.31 6.32 -13.12
CA GLU A 134 21.76 7.04 -14.26
C GLU A 134 21.54 6.12 -15.46
N SER A 135 22.47 5.19 -15.72
CA SER A 135 22.30 4.14 -16.74
C SER A 135 21.08 3.27 -16.47
N ASP A 136 20.87 2.86 -15.22
CA ASP A 136 19.72 2.05 -14.84
C ASP A 136 18.40 2.83 -14.97
N LEU A 137 18.37 4.12 -14.62
CA LEU A 137 17.22 5.00 -14.85
C LEU A 137 16.93 5.19 -16.34
N ASN A 138 17.94 5.41 -17.17
CA ASN A 138 17.78 5.52 -18.63
C ASN A 138 17.26 4.22 -19.25
N LYS A 139 17.68 3.06 -18.74
CA LYS A 139 17.11 1.77 -19.16
C LYS A 139 15.65 1.63 -18.70
N MET A 140 15.27 2.18 -17.55
CA MET A 140 13.86 2.20 -17.14
C MET A 140 13.02 3.03 -18.12
N LYS A 141 13.48 4.24 -18.47
CA LYS A 141 12.79 5.10 -19.44
C LYS A 141 12.57 4.43 -20.79
N LYS A 142 13.56 3.68 -21.28
CA LYS A 142 13.54 3.04 -22.59
C LYS A 142 12.71 1.75 -22.66
N TYR A 143 12.77 0.90 -21.63
CA TYR A 143 12.26 -0.48 -21.72
C TYR A 143 11.06 -0.78 -20.83
N CYS A 144 10.80 0.02 -19.78
CA CYS A 144 9.73 -0.28 -18.84
C CYS A 144 8.39 0.25 -19.35
N SER A 145 7.33 -0.54 -19.20
CA SER A 145 5.96 -0.10 -19.50
C SER A 145 5.28 0.53 -18.28
N ALA A 146 5.70 0.18 -17.07
CA ALA A 146 5.16 0.74 -15.84
C ALA A 146 6.27 1.07 -14.82
N ILE A 147 6.10 2.18 -14.12
CA ILE A 147 6.99 2.62 -13.05
C ILE A 147 6.25 2.55 -11.72
N ARG A 148 6.90 1.97 -10.71
CA ARG A 148 6.40 1.94 -9.34
C ARG A 148 7.41 2.55 -8.39
N VAL A 149 6.95 3.36 -7.45
CA VAL A 149 7.78 3.83 -6.34
C VAL A 149 7.69 2.87 -5.18
N VAL A 150 8.80 2.61 -4.53
CA VAL A 150 8.87 1.91 -3.25
C VAL A 150 8.77 2.96 -2.16
N ALA A 151 7.67 2.95 -1.42
CA ALA A 151 7.43 3.89 -0.36
C ALA A 151 7.20 3.16 0.97
N HIS A 152 7.60 3.79 2.08
CA HIS A 152 7.34 3.26 3.41
C HIS A 152 6.61 4.26 4.30
N THR A 153 5.86 3.72 5.24
CA THR A 153 5.25 4.51 6.32
C THR A 153 6.26 4.88 7.39
N GLN A 154 6.00 5.98 8.09
CA GLN A 154 6.80 6.43 9.24
C GLN A 154 6.20 5.93 10.54
N MET A 155 6.73 4.81 11.04
CA MET A 155 6.18 4.15 12.23
C MET A 155 6.47 4.87 13.54
N LYS A 156 7.59 5.62 13.61
CA LYS A 156 7.97 6.39 14.81
C LYS A 156 6.97 7.48 15.18
N ILE A 157 6.26 8.02 14.19
CA ILE A 157 5.26 9.08 14.40
C ILE A 157 3.99 8.50 15.01
N LEU A 158 3.64 7.26 14.65
CA LEU A 158 2.51 6.55 15.22
C LEU A 158 2.81 6.19 16.68
N ASN A 159 1.84 6.38 17.57
CA ASN A 159 1.94 5.94 18.96
C ASN A 159 1.72 4.41 19.08
N ARG A 160 2.59 3.63 18.44
CA ARG A 160 2.57 2.16 18.43
C ARG A 160 3.93 1.59 18.82
N LYS A 161 3.92 0.43 19.50
CA LYS A 161 5.17 -0.28 19.88
C LYS A 161 6.00 -0.74 18.68
N GLN A 162 5.40 -0.86 17.50
CA GLN A 162 6.06 -1.33 16.29
C GLN A 162 6.94 -0.22 15.68
N LYS A 163 8.26 -0.45 15.62
CA LYS A 163 9.23 0.45 14.97
C LYS A 163 9.57 0.08 13.51
N LYS A 164 9.01 -1.03 13.01
CA LYS A 164 9.36 -1.60 11.69
C LYS A 164 8.41 -1.06 10.63
N ALA A 165 8.94 -0.24 9.70
CA ALA A 165 8.16 0.37 8.63
C ALA A 165 7.52 -0.68 7.70
N HIS A 166 6.40 -0.30 7.09
CA HIS A 166 5.73 -1.10 6.06
C HIS A 166 6.11 -0.55 4.68
N LEU A 167 6.83 -1.33 3.87
CA LEU A 167 7.31 -0.97 2.52
C LEU A 167 6.37 -1.43 1.41
N VAL A 168 5.67 -0.55 0.71
CA VAL A 168 4.77 -0.92 -0.39
C VAL A 168 5.31 -0.37 -1.72
N GLU A 169 5.00 -1.05 -2.81
CA GLU A 169 5.17 -0.49 -4.14
C GLU A 169 3.87 0.19 -4.54
N ILE A 170 3.93 1.42 -5.01
CA ILE A 170 2.79 2.19 -5.51
C ILE A 170 3.06 2.52 -6.97
N GLN A 171 2.10 2.26 -7.84
CA GLN A 171 2.24 2.58 -9.25
C GLN A 171 2.08 4.10 -9.47
N VAL A 172 2.98 4.66 -10.27
CA VAL A 172 2.90 6.05 -10.73
C VAL A 172 2.13 6.07 -12.04
N ASN A 173 1.01 6.78 -12.06
CA ASN A 173 0.16 6.93 -13.24
C ASN A 173 0.20 8.37 -13.75
N GLY A 174 -0.16 8.56 -15.03
CA GLY A 174 -0.15 9.88 -15.68
C GLY A 174 1.18 10.23 -16.35
N GLY A 175 1.13 11.03 -17.41
CA GLY A 175 2.31 11.41 -18.19
C GLY A 175 3.01 10.27 -18.92
N THR A 176 4.14 10.58 -19.54
CA THR A 176 4.99 9.60 -20.22
C THR A 176 5.87 8.82 -19.23
N ILE A 177 6.39 7.67 -19.65
CA ILE A 177 7.28 6.84 -18.80
C ILE A 177 8.52 7.63 -18.35
N GLU A 178 9.07 8.48 -19.22
CA GLU A 178 10.22 9.31 -18.87
C GLU A 178 9.90 10.31 -17.77
N GLU A 179 8.77 11.01 -17.90
CA GLU A 179 8.31 11.96 -16.88
C GLU A 179 8.04 11.25 -15.55
N LYS A 180 7.47 10.04 -15.57
CA LYS A 180 7.28 9.22 -14.36
C LYS A 180 8.59 8.88 -13.66
N VAL A 181 9.62 8.52 -14.42
CA VAL A 181 10.95 8.22 -13.87
C VAL A 181 11.59 9.48 -13.27
N ASN A 182 11.50 10.61 -13.97
CA ASN A 182 12.04 11.90 -13.50
C ASN A 182 11.31 12.35 -12.22
N TRP A 183 9.98 12.32 -12.23
CA TRP A 183 9.16 12.62 -11.06
C TRP A 183 9.53 11.72 -9.88
N ALA A 184 9.64 10.40 -10.10
CA ALA A 184 10.01 9.45 -9.06
C ALA A 184 11.42 9.70 -8.50
N LYS A 185 12.38 10.12 -9.35
CA LYS A 185 13.76 10.49 -8.95
C LYS A 185 13.75 11.75 -8.07
N GLU A 186 13.01 12.78 -8.46
CA GLU A 186 12.88 14.02 -7.70
C GLU A 186 12.17 13.84 -6.35
N HIS A 187 11.31 12.82 -6.23
CA HIS A 187 10.57 12.50 -5.03
C HIS A 187 11.25 11.47 -4.12
N LEU A 188 12.46 11.01 -4.46
CA LEU A 188 13.27 10.19 -3.55
C LEU A 188 13.55 10.95 -2.26
N GLU A 189 13.42 10.26 -1.12
CA GLU A 189 13.64 10.77 0.25
C GLU A 189 12.63 11.83 0.72
N LYS A 190 11.75 12.29 -0.16
CA LYS A 190 10.69 13.24 0.18
C LYS A 190 9.50 12.54 0.83
N GLN A 191 8.80 13.31 1.66
CA GLN A 191 7.56 12.87 2.28
C GLN A 191 6.38 13.15 1.36
N VAL A 192 5.47 12.19 1.28
CA VAL A 192 4.19 12.26 0.56
C VAL A 192 3.08 12.20 1.59
N PRO A 193 2.38 13.32 1.85
CA PRO A 193 1.18 13.33 2.68
C PRO A 193 -0.05 12.82 1.90
N VAL A 194 -1.13 12.46 2.61
CA VAL A 194 -2.28 11.75 2.01
C VAL A 194 -3.12 12.64 1.07
N ASP A 195 -3.18 13.93 1.39
CA ASP A 195 -3.84 15.00 0.63
C ASP A 195 -3.27 15.17 -0.79
N THR A 196 -2.00 14.83 -1.01
CA THR A 196 -1.39 14.84 -2.35
C THR A 196 -1.76 13.63 -3.20
N VAL A 197 -2.35 12.58 -2.61
CA VAL A 197 -2.67 11.32 -3.29
C VAL A 197 -4.17 11.16 -3.50
N PHE A 198 -4.97 11.55 -2.51
CA PHE A 198 -6.43 11.41 -2.53
C PHE A 198 -7.09 12.77 -2.33
N SER A 199 -8.13 13.03 -3.10
CA SER A 199 -8.96 14.23 -2.99
C SER A 199 -10.10 14.03 -2.00
N GLN A 200 -10.64 15.12 -1.47
CA GLN A 200 -11.87 15.07 -0.67
C GLN A 200 -13.05 14.59 -1.53
N ASP A 201 -13.95 13.82 -0.93
CA ASP A 201 -15.18 13.27 -1.54
C ASP A 201 -14.96 12.28 -2.71
N GLU A 202 -13.72 11.84 -2.94
CA GLU A 202 -13.45 10.79 -3.92
C GLU A 202 -13.76 9.38 -3.38
N MET A 203 -14.17 8.49 -4.29
CA MET A 203 -14.43 7.09 -3.96
C MET A 203 -13.11 6.30 -3.96
N ILE A 204 -12.71 5.80 -2.78
CA ILE A 204 -11.48 5.03 -2.60
C ILE A 204 -11.73 3.55 -2.29
N ASP A 205 -10.81 2.70 -2.75
CA ASP A 205 -10.79 1.27 -2.42
C ASP A 205 -9.95 1.00 -1.18
N THR A 206 -10.54 0.40 -0.14
CA THR A 206 -9.80 -0.02 1.05
C THR A 206 -9.38 -1.49 0.97
N ILE A 207 -8.07 -1.76 0.95
CA ILE A 207 -7.52 -3.11 0.90
C ILE A 207 -6.83 -3.45 2.22
N GLY A 208 -7.29 -4.50 2.89
CA GLY A 208 -6.77 -4.90 4.20
C GLY A 208 -6.83 -6.40 4.47
N VAL A 209 -6.34 -6.80 5.64
CA VAL A 209 -6.53 -8.14 6.18
C VAL A 209 -7.54 -8.05 7.31
N THR A 210 -8.56 -8.91 7.27
CA THR A 210 -9.64 -8.91 8.27
C THR A 210 -9.15 -9.36 9.64
N LYS A 211 -9.91 -9.03 10.69
CA LYS A 211 -9.65 -9.53 12.05
C LYS A 211 -9.64 -11.06 12.06
N GLY A 212 -8.63 -11.64 12.72
CA GLY A 212 -8.52 -13.08 12.90
C GLY A 212 -9.49 -13.57 13.97
N HIS A 213 -10.27 -14.61 13.66
CA HIS A 213 -11.23 -15.23 14.60
C HIS A 213 -10.86 -16.67 15.00
N GLY A 214 -9.67 -17.15 14.63
CA GLY A 214 -9.21 -18.51 14.93
C GLY A 214 -9.96 -19.60 14.16
N PHE A 215 -9.96 -20.82 14.70
CA PHE A 215 -10.75 -21.93 14.16
C PHE A 215 -12.24 -21.71 14.47
N LYS A 216 -13.09 -21.77 13.43
CA LYS A 216 -14.55 -21.56 13.55
C LYS A 216 -15.30 -22.69 12.85
N GLY A 217 -16.38 -23.14 13.49
CA GLY A 217 -17.32 -24.12 12.93
C GLY A 217 -18.13 -23.57 11.76
N VAL A 218 -18.82 -24.47 11.04
CA VAL A 218 -19.49 -24.16 9.77
C VAL A 218 -20.57 -23.08 9.87
N THR A 219 -21.35 -23.07 10.96
CA THR A 219 -22.38 -22.05 11.20
C THR A 219 -21.79 -20.64 11.22
N SER A 220 -20.69 -20.40 11.95
CA SER A 220 -20.08 -19.08 12.03
C SER A 220 -19.20 -18.75 10.81
N ARG A 221 -18.61 -19.76 10.18
CA ARG A 221 -17.66 -19.58 9.06
C ARG A 221 -18.36 -19.42 7.71
N TRP A 222 -19.50 -20.08 7.54
CA TRP A 222 -20.26 -20.18 6.30
C TRP A 222 -21.71 -19.71 6.42
N GLY A 223 -22.19 -19.40 7.63
CA GLY A 223 -23.55 -18.92 7.83
C GLY A 223 -24.62 -20.01 7.72
N THR A 224 -24.26 -21.29 7.90
CA THR A 224 -25.25 -22.39 7.82
C THR A 224 -26.29 -22.26 8.93
N LYS A 225 -27.54 -22.61 8.62
CA LYS A 225 -28.61 -22.67 9.63
C LYS A 225 -28.26 -23.73 10.69
N LYS A 226 -28.49 -23.42 11.97
CA LYS A 226 -28.35 -24.42 13.04
C LYS A 226 -29.41 -25.51 12.84
N LEU A 227 -29.06 -26.75 13.14
CA LEU A 227 -30.01 -27.86 13.10
C LEU A 227 -31.11 -27.67 14.17
N PRO A 228 -32.30 -28.25 13.96
CA PRO A 228 -33.39 -28.19 14.93
C PRO A 228 -32.98 -28.72 16.29
N ARG A 229 -33.60 -28.19 17.36
CA ARG A 229 -33.37 -28.66 18.72
C ARG A 229 -33.55 -30.19 18.83
N LYS A 230 -32.74 -30.83 19.68
CA LYS A 230 -32.70 -32.29 19.90
C LYS A 230 -32.11 -33.11 18.73
N THR A 231 -31.28 -32.53 17.86
CA THR A 231 -30.52 -33.34 16.90
C THR A 231 -29.42 -34.15 17.60
N HIS A 232 -29.29 -35.42 17.23
CA HIS A 232 -28.21 -36.27 17.70
C HIS A 232 -26.86 -35.80 17.16
N LYS A 233 -25.80 -35.85 17.98
CA LYS A 233 -24.40 -35.46 17.65
C LYS A 233 -24.16 -33.97 17.35
N GLY A 234 -25.09 -33.06 17.69
CA GLY A 234 -24.83 -31.62 17.83
C GLY A 234 -25.53 -30.70 16.83
N LEU A 235 -25.79 -29.47 17.25
CA LEU A 235 -26.66 -28.50 16.56
C LEU A 235 -25.95 -27.60 15.53
N ARG A 236 -24.61 -27.47 15.62
CA ARG A 236 -23.80 -26.51 14.86
C ARG A 236 -22.93 -27.23 13.82
N LYS A 237 -23.59 -28.11 13.07
CA LYS A 237 -23.03 -28.90 11.98
C LYS A 237 -23.68 -28.50 10.66
#